data_AF-A0A509L105-F1
#
_entry.id   AF-A0A509L105-F1
#
_cell.length_a   1.000
_cell.length_b   1.000
_cell.length_c   1.000
_cell.angle_alpha   90.00
_cell.angle_beta   90.00
_cell.angle_gamma   90.00
#
_symmetry.space_group_name_H-M   'P 1'
#
loop_
_entity.id
_entity.type
_entity.pdbx_description
1 polymer ?
#
loop_
_entity_poly.entity_id
_entity_poly.type
_entity_poly.pdbx_seq_one_letter_code
_entity_poly.pdbx_strand_id
1 'polypeptide(L)'
;MTKEVLHSMASSCCKLVGNFYDETTFDFSQFGGCFISVNNDINTEYNDYSCEDMLGGYSVGSLNLAGYAGTDAYIGCPGSASVQVLWLRKYDCENDKLYFIYAGEGRSSVSGDAEKYVSLNKEFPNKTSIISASSQSGPNSIFIDIEQTEGIGMAYNVGPISFDTSSEAGCTLDNMGMGTSAYYLQNFRVELVPGSIPVANYTFAYIP
;
A
#
# COMPACT_ATOMS: atom_id res chain seq x y z
N MET A 1 -48.13 3.25 -29.35
CA MET A 1 -47.12 2.25 -28.95
C MET A 1 -45.78 2.95 -28.84
N THR A 2 -45.53 3.57 -27.70
CA THR A 2 -44.28 4.25 -27.36
C THR A 2 -43.34 3.21 -26.77
N LYS A 3 -42.22 2.95 -27.45
CA LYS A 3 -41.11 2.13 -26.95
C LYS A 3 -40.50 2.85 -25.76
N GLU A 4 -40.69 2.32 -24.56
CA GLU A 4 -39.83 2.63 -23.42
C GLU A 4 -38.42 2.11 -23.73
N VAL A 5 -37.50 3.03 -23.86
CA VAL A 5 -36.06 2.74 -23.90
C VAL A 5 -35.67 2.42 -22.45
N LEU A 6 -35.51 1.12 -22.18
CA LEU A 6 -34.79 0.63 -21.00
C LEU A 6 -33.39 1.25 -21.02
N HIS A 7 -33.21 2.36 -20.28
CA HIS A 7 -31.89 2.73 -19.80
C HIS A 7 -31.42 1.60 -18.90
N SER A 8 -30.42 0.85 -19.37
CA SER A 8 -29.70 -0.06 -18.49
C SER A 8 -29.08 0.79 -17.38
N MET A 9 -29.57 0.59 -16.15
CA MET A 9 -28.81 0.92 -14.96
C MET A 9 -27.55 0.07 -14.99
N ALA A 10 -26.50 0.54 -15.68
CA ALA A 10 -25.17 0.05 -15.48
C ALA A 10 -24.85 0.27 -13.99
N SER A 11 -24.74 -0.84 -13.26
CA SER A 11 -24.40 -0.94 -11.85
C SER A 11 -23.40 0.15 -11.43
N SER A 12 -23.87 1.11 -10.63
CA SER A 12 -23.03 2.13 -9.98
C SER A 12 -22.07 1.53 -8.95
N CYS A 13 -22.09 0.21 -8.73
CA CYS A 13 -21.25 -0.49 -7.76
C CYS A 13 -19.90 -0.94 -8.33
N CYS A 14 -19.74 -1.00 -9.66
CA CYS A 14 -18.53 -1.53 -10.28
C CYS A 14 -17.93 -0.54 -11.28
N LYS A 15 -16.85 0.14 -10.89
CA LYS A 15 -16.01 0.92 -11.80
C LYS A 15 -14.72 0.15 -12.10
N LEU A 16 -14.23 0.22 -13.33
CA LEU A 16 -12.93 -0.34 -13.69
C LEU A 16 -11.82 0.51 -13.05
N VAL A 17 -10.80 -0.15 -12.49
CA VAL A 17 -9.69 0.50 -11.79
C VAL A 17 -8.92 1.49 -12.68
N GLY A 18 -8.81 1.21 -13.98
CA GLY A 18 -8.19 2.13 -14.94
C GLY A 18 -9.02 3.39 -15.27
N ASN A 19 -10.23 3.52 -14.71
CA ASN A 19 -11.18 4.60 -15.02
C ASN A 19 -11.52 5.47 -13.79
N PHE A 20 -10.68 5.47 -12.75
CA PHE A 20 -10.75 6.41 -11.61
C PHE A 20 -10.28 7.83 -11.97
N TYR A 21 -10.59 8.30 -13.18
CA TYR A 21 -10.42 9.69 -13.58
C TYR A 21 -11.78 10.37 -13.46
N ASP A 22 -12.17 10.72 -12.24
CA ASP A 22 -13.37 11.51 -12.00
C ASP A 22 -13.02 12.60 -10.98
N GLU A 23 -12.95 13.84 -11.46
CA GLU A 23 -12.50 15.05 -10.74
C GLU A 23 -13.27 15.32 -9.44
N THR A 24 -14.39 14.63 -9.21
CA THR A 24 -15.26 14.84 -8.05
C THR A 24 -15.11 13.83 -6.92
N THR A 25 -14.28 12.78 -7.05
CA THR A 25 -14.33 11.67 -6.07
C THR A 25 -13.00 10.98 -5.73
N PHE A 26 -12.03 10.95 -6.65
CA PHE A 26 -10.67 10.44 -6.38
C PHE A 26 -9.77 10.79 -7.56
N ASP A 27 -8.61 11.43 -7.33
CA ASP A 27 -7.75 11.87 -8.42
C ASP A 27 -6.41 11.12 -8.45
N PHE A 28 -6.37 10.04 -9.24
CA PHE A 28 -5.11 9.34 -9.53
C PHE A 28 -4.34 9.93 -10.73
N SER A 29 -4.80 11.05 -11.31
CA SER A 29 -4.14 11.66 -12.48
C SER A 29 -2.70 12.08 -12.20
N GLN A 30 -2.37 12.32 -10.93
CA GLN A 30 -1.02 12.64 -10.47
C GLN A 30 -0.06 11.43 -10.51
N PHE A 31 -0.57 10.20 -10.58
CA PHE A 31 0.21 8.96 -10.38
C PHE A 31 0.38 8.11 -11.65
N GLY A 32 0.18 8.69 -12.84
CA GLY A 32 0.64 8.06 -14.09
C GLY A 32 -0.03 6.73 -14.49
N GLY A 33 -1.20 6.40 -13.94
CA GLY A 33 -2.13 5.40 -14.51
C GLY A 33 -1.79 3.92 -14.39
N CYS A 34 -0.81 3.51 -13.59
CA CYS A 34 -0.33 2.12 -13.52
C CYS A 34 -0.88 1.28 -12.34
N PHE A 35 -2.04 1.64 -11.77
CA PHE A 35 -2.65 0.86 -10.68
C PHE A 35 -3.45 -0.34 -11.20
N ILE A 36 -3.27 -1.46 -10.52
CA ILE A 36 -3.89 -2.76 -10.81
C ILE A 36 -5.12 -2.95 -9.92
N SER A 37 -5.01 -2.56 -8.65
CA SER A 37 -6.09 -2.69 -7.68
C SER A 37 -6.07 -1.56 -6.67
N VAL A 38 -7.27 -1.22 -6.20
CA VAL A 38 -7.54 -0.23 -5.17
C VAL A 38 -8.56 -0.85 -4.25
N ASN A 39 -8.25 -0.94 -2.96
CA ASN A 39 -9.17 -1.38 -1.93
C ASN A 39 -9.15 -0.38 -0.78
N ASN A 40 -10.32 0.07 -0.34
CA ASN A 40 -10.45 1.02 0.75
C ASN A 40 -11.40 0.49 1.82
N ASP A 41 -10.91 0.47 3.05
CA ASP A 41 -11.64 0.01 4.22
C ASP A 41 -11.67 1.13 5.27
N ILE A 42 -12.85 1.50 5.76
CA ILE A 42 -12.98 2.45 6.87
C ILE A 42 -13.51 1.70 8.07
N ASN A 43 -12.77 1.76 9.17
CA ASN A 43 -13.13 1.13 10.43
C ASN A 43 -13.35 2.20 11.49
N THR A 44 -14.52 2.17 12.12
CA THR A 44 -14.83 3.00 13.28
C THR A 44 -14.75 2.13 14.53
N GLU A 45 -13.99 2.57 15.51
CA GLU A 45 -13.94 1.90 16.80
C GLU A 45 -15.26 2.17 17.52
N TYR A 46 -15.95 1.13 18.01
CA TYR A 46 -17.15 1.30 18.85
C TYR A 46 -16.92 0.62 20.18
N ASN A 47 -17.32 1.26 21.27
CA ASN A 47 -17.31 0.66 22.59
C ASN A 47 -18.75 0.60 23.12
N ASP A 48 -19.13 -0.59 23.59
CA ASP A 48 -20.42 -0.80 24.25
C ASP A 48 -20.27 -0.40 25.72
N TYR A 49 -20.73 0.82 26.02
CA TYR A 49 -20.73 1.33 27.39
C TYR A 49 -22.15 1.25 27.94
N SER A 50 -22.56 0.03 28.27
CA SER A 50 -23.87 -0.38 28.81
C SER A 50 -25.02 -0.45 27.79
N CYS A 51 -25.97 -1.36 28.08
CA CYS A 51 -27.00 -1.92 27.19
C CYS A 51 -27.93 -0.93 26.45
N GLU A 52 -27.74 0.38 26.55
CA GLU A 52 -28.63 1.39 25.98
C GLU A 52 -27.92 2.34 24.99
N ASP A 53 -26.59 2.51 25.03
CA ASP A 53 -25.87 3.42 24.13
C ASP A 53 -24.50 2.89 23.64
N MET A 54 -24.31 2.86 22.32
CA MET A 54 -23.00 2.63 21.71
C MET A 54 -22.20 3.94 21.67
N LEU A 55 -21.02 3.97 22.30
CA LEU A 55 -20.08 5.07 22.15
C LEU A 55 -19.26 4.85 20.88
N GLY A 56 -19.46 5.70 19.88
CA GLY A 56 -18.61 5.79 18.69
C GLY A 56 -17.27 6.41 19.06
N GLY A 57 -16.19 5.68 18.81
CA GLY A 57 -14.84 6.19 18.75
C GLY A 57 -14.53 6.78 17.37
N TYR A 58 -13.26 7.07 17.15
CA TYR A 58 -12.79 7.66 15.91
C TYR A 58 -12.75 6.62 14.77
N SER A 59 -12.87 7.12 13.54
CA SER A 59 -12.74 6.32 12.32
C SER A 59 -11.33 6.40 11.76
N VAL A 60 -10.83 5.28 11.25
CA VAL A 60 -9.57 5.22 10.49
C VAL A 60 -9.82 4.51 9.18
N GLY A 61 -9.46 5.19 8.09
CA GLY A 61 -9.41 4.63 6.74
C GLY A 61 -8.09 3.91 6.48
N SER A 62 -8.16 2.80 5.76
CA SER A 62 -7.04 2.05 5.23
C SER A 62 -7.21 1.92 3.72
N LEU A 63 -6.25 2.44 2.98
CA LEU A 63 -6.22 2.38 1.53
C LEU A 63 -5.08 1.46 1.09
N ASN A 64 -5.44 0.38 0.41
CA ASN A 64 -4.51 -0.58 -0.18
C ASN A 64 -4.48 -0.38 -1.69
N LEU A 65 -3.31 -0.10 -2.23
CA LEU A 65 -3.07 0.10 -3.65
C LEU A 65 -2.09 -0.95 -4.14
N ALA A 66 -2.34 -1.53 -5.31
CA ALA A 66 -1.34 -2.28 -6.04
C ALA A 66 -1.12 -1.63 -7.40
N GLY A 67 0.12 -1.55 -7.86
CA GLY A 67 0.48 -0.99 -9.15
C GLY A 67 1.71 -1.65 -9.75
N TYR A 68 1.91 -1.48 -11.04
CA TYR A 68 3.08 -2.03 -11.73
C TYR A 68 4.35 -1.27 -11.35
N ALA A 69 5.37 -1.99 -10.90
CA ALA A 69 6.70 -1.44 -10.61
C ALA A 69 7.58 -1.33 -11.88
N GLY A 70 7.09 -1.78 -13.04
CA GLY A 70 7.72 -1.66 -14.35
C GLY A 70 6.74 -2.05 -15.45
N THR A 71 7.10 -1.82 -16.71
CA THR A 71 6.22 -2.13 -17.86
C THR A 71 6.50 -3.49 -18.49
N ASP A 72 7.69 -4.03 -18.27
CA ASP A 72 8.16 -5.26 -18.89
C ASP A 72 8.16 -6.42 -17.90
N ALA A 73 8.04 -7.64 -18.43
CA ALA A 73 8.21 -8.85 -17.64
C ALA A 73 9.61 -8.89 -17.06
N TYR A 74 9.71 -9.19 -15.76
CA TYR A 74 10.99 -9.22 -15.07
C TYR A 74 11.85 -10.38 -15.57
N ILE A 75 13.10 -10.08 -15.93
CA ILE A 75 14.10 -11.06 -16.36
C ILE A 75 15.27 -10.97 -15.37
N GLY A 76 15.36 -11.93 -14.46
CA GLY A 76 16.40 -11.99 -13.43
C GLY A 76 16.11 -13.02 -12.34
N CYS A 77 16.79 -12.91 -11.21
CA CYS A 77 16.50 -13.71 -10.03
C CYS A 77 15.27 -13.15 -9.29
N PRO A 78 14.41 -14.00 -8.70
CA PRO A 78 13.32 -13.49 -7.89
C PRO A 78 13.85 -12.59 -6.78
N GLY A 79 13.07 -11.60 -6.41
CA GLY A 79 13.47 -10.61 -5.42
C GLY A 79 12.27 -9.99 -4.76
N SER A 80 12.44 -9.53 -3.53
CA SER A 80 11.39 -8.81 -2.84
C SER A 80 11.98 -7.74 -1.95
N ALA A 81 11.23 -6.67 -1.75
CA ALA A 81 11.56 -5.67 -0.76
C ALA A 81 10.31 -5.22 -0.04
N SER A 82 10.44 -4.92 1.25
CA SER A 82 9.34 -4.40 2.04
C SER A 82 9.81 -3.40 3.08
N VAL A 83 8.93 -2.46 3.41
CA VAL A 83 9.10 -1.57 4.57
C VAL A 83 7.79 -1.47 5.34
N GLN A 84 7.90 -1.51 6.66
CA GLN A 84 6.82 -1.23 7.59
C GLN A 84 7.15 0.06 8.33
N VAL A 85 6.44 1.12 7.99
CA VAL A 85 6.57 2.45 8.61
C VAL A 85 5.70 2.48 9.86
N LEU A 86 6.26 2.96 10.96
CA LEU A 86 5.58 2.99 12.24
C LEU A 86 5.01 4.40 12.49
N TRP A 87 3.70 4.45 12.70
CA TRP A 87 3.00 5.66 13.10
C TRP A 87 2.37 5.46 14.47
N LEU A 88 2.62 6.40 15.38
CA LEU A 88 1.94 6.44 16.66
C LEU A 88 0.62 7.19 16.48
N ARG A 89 -0.49 6.49 16.76
CA ARG A 89 -1.81 7.09 16.79
C ARG A 89 -2.10 7.66 18.18
N LYS A 90 -2.41 8.96 18.25
CA LYS A 90 -2.85 9.61 19.48
C LYS A 90 -4.17 10.33 19.25
N TYR A 91 -5.11 10.11 20.16
CA TYR A 91 -6.41 10.76 20.13
C TYR A 91 -6.48 11.84 21.21
N ASP A 92 -6.86 13.04 20.80
CA ASP A 92 -7.12 14.18 21.67
C ASP A 92 -8.63 14.28 21.92
N CYS A 93 -9.06 13.87 23.11
CA CYS A 93 -10.45 13.83 23.51
C CYS A 93 -11.09 15.22 23.66
N GLU A 94 -10.30 16.27 23.90
CA GLU A 94 -10.84 17.62 24.11
C GLU A 94 -11.17 18.30 22.78
N ASN A 95 -10.35 18.04 21.75
CA ASN A 95 -10.50 18.62 20.43
C ASN A 95 -11.11 17.68 19.39
N ASP A 96 -11.41 16.43 19.77
CA ASP A 96 -11.91 15.36 18.90
C ASP A 96 -11.03 15.17 17.64
N LYS A 97 -9.72 15.03 17.88
CA LYS A 97 -8.71 14.93 16.81
C LYS A 97 -7.84 13.70 16.97
N LEU A 98 -7.69 12.95 15.89
CA LEU A 98 -6.68 11.90 15.77
C LEU A 98 -5.41 12.48 15.13
N TYR A 99 -4.26 12.12 15.70
CA TYR A 99 -2.95 12.48 15.18
C TYR A 99 -2.17 11.21 14.82
N PHE A 100 -1.56 11.22 13.64
CA PHE A 100 -0.53 10.27 13.24
C PHE A 100 0.82 10.92 13.45
N ILE A 101 1.60 10.38 14.38
CA ILE A 101 2.92 10.90 14.73
C ILE A 101 3.96 9.94 14.15
N TYR A 102 4.84 10.46 13.32
CA TYR A 102 5.90 9.68 12.70
C TYR A 102 6.86 9.11 13.75
N ALA A 103 6.95 7.78 13.86
CA ALA A 103 7.79 7.13 14.86
C ALA A 103 9.21 6.82 14.35
N GLY A 104 9.43 6.92 13.04
CA GLY A 104 10.71 6.70 12.38
C GLY A 104 10.58 5.95 11.06
N GLU A 105 11.73 5.72 10.41
CA GLU A 105 11.84 5.21 9.03
C GLU A 105 11.25 3.81 8.79
N GLY A 106 10.94 3.10 9.87
CA GLY A 106 10.37 1.77 9.81
C GLY A 106 11.40 0.65 9.64
N ARG A 107 10.94 -0.58 9.81
CA ARG A 107 11.76 -1.77 9.54
C ARG A 107 11.66 -2.10 8.06
N SER A 108 12.80 -2.33 7.43
CA SER A 108 12.87 -2.62 6.01
C SER A 108 13.71 -3.87 5.73
N SER A 109 13.42 -4.51 4.61
CA SER A 109 14.19 -5.65 4.13
C SER A 109 14.23 -5.66 2.60
N VAL A 110 15.33 -6.17 2.06
CA VAL A 110 15.52 -6.37 0.63
C VAL A 110 16.17 -7.73 0.40
N SER A 111 15.68 -8.46 -0.59
CA SER A 111 16.21 -9.75 -1.00
C SER A 111 16.24 -9.87 -2.51
N GLY A 112 17.26 -10.57 -3.01
CA GLY A 112 17.43 -10.84 -4.44
C GLY A 112 17.65 -9.56 -5.25
N ASP A 113 17.10 -9.52 -6.46
CA ASP A 113 17.32 -8.39 -7.37
C ASP A 113 16.49 -7.13 -7.05
N ALA A 114 15.74 -7.12 -5.94
CA ALA A 114 14.90 -5.99 -5.57
C ALA A 114 15.70 -4.71 -5.25
N GLU A 115 17.00 -4.82 -4.94
CA GLU A 115 17.94 -3.70 -4.76
C GLU A 115 18.03 -2.77 -5.99
N LYS A 116 17.60 -3.23 -7.18
CA LYS A 116 17.54 -2.39 -8.39
C LYS A 116 16.38 -1.38 -8.35
N TYR A 117 15.36 -1.64 -7.54
CA TYR A 117 14.13 -0.85 -7.46
C TYR A 117 14.03 -0.04 -6.18
N VAL A 118 14.65 -0.53 -5.10
CA VAL A 118 14.64 0.09 -3.78
C VAL A 118 16.06 0.25 -3.24
N SER A 119 16.25 1.20 -2.32
CA SER A 119 17.46 1.30 -1.52
C SER A 119 17.11 1.37 -0.04
N LEU A 120 17.87 0.67 0.80
CA LEU A 120 17.75 0.79 2.26
C LEU A 120 18.46 2.06 2.72
N ASN A 121 17.82 2.84 3.57
CA ASN A 121 18.42 4.08 4.11
C ASN A 121 19.59 3.74 5.06
N LYS A 122 19.41 2.68 5.84
CA LYS A 122 20.46 2.11 6.69
C LYS A 122 20.41 0.58 6.66
N GLU A 123 21.50 -0.03 6.22
CA GLU A 123 21.64 -1.49 6.18
C GLU A 123 22.23 -2.03 7.49
N PHE A 124 21.75 -3.20 7.91
CA PHE A 124 22.41 -3.99 8.93
C PHE A 124 23.43 -4.93 8.30
N PRO A 125 24.60 -5.13 8.92
CA PRO A 125 25.66 -5.96 8.36
C PRO A 125 25.31 -7.45 8.30
N ASN A 126 24.33 -7.89 9.08
CA ASN A 126 23.92 -9.28 9.13
C ASN A 126 22.88 -9.56 8.05
N LYS A 127 23.14 -10.58 7.24
CA LYS A 127 22.19 -11.11 6.26
C LYS A 127 21.52 -12.37 6.80
N THR A 128 20.27 -12.57 6.39
CA THR A 128 19.48 -13.74 6.76
C THR A 128 19.18 -14.56 5.51
N SER A 129 19.49 -15.86 5.50
CA SER A 129 19.07 -16.73 4.39
C SER A 129 17.57 -17.01 4.50
N ILE A 130 16.86 -16.81 3.39
CA ILE A 130 15.45 -17.12 3.26
C ILE A 130 15.33 -18.22 2.23
N ILE A 131 14.71 -19.32 2.67
CA ILE A 131 14.36 -20.44 1.81
C ILE A 131 12.85 -20.45 1.66
N SER A 132 12.37 -20.32 0.42
CA SER A 132 10.95 -20.44 0.09
C SER A 132 10.75 -21.60 -0.89
N ALA A 133 9.93 -22.56 -0.48
CA ALA A 133 9.52 -23.70 -1.28
C ALA A 133 8.01 -23.90 -1.13
N SER A 134 7.28 -23.96 -2.24
CA SER A 134 5.82 -24.14 -2.24
C SER A 134 5.44 -25.50 -2.81
N SER A 135 4.64 -26.26 -2.06
CA SER A 135 4.08 -27.55 -2.50
C SER A 135 3.11 -27.44 -3.67
N GLN A 136 2.55 -26.25 -3.91
CA GLN A 136 1.66 -25.96 -5.05
C GLN A 136 2.41 -25.98 -6.39
N SER A 137 3.74 -25.93 -6.37
CA SER A 137 4.57 -25.83 -7.58
C SER A 137 4.97 -27.21 -8.14
N GLY A 138 4.61 -28.31 -7.47
CA GLY A 138 4.90 -29.69 -7.91
C GLY A 138 6.30 -30.21 -7.55
N PRO A 139 6.60 -31.49 -7.86
CA PRO A 139 7.79 -32.21 -7.36
C PRO A 139 9.14 -31.74 -7.95
N ASN A 140 9.13 -31.01 -9.08
CA ASN A 140 10.33 -30.43 -9.72
C ASN A 140 10.28 -28.89 -9.72
N SER A 141 9.71 -28.30 -8.68
CA SER A 141 9.60 -26.85 -8.59
C SER A 141 10.90 -26.19 -8.16
N ILE A 142 11.09 -24.98 -8.66
CA ILE A 142 12.18 -24.10 -8.28
C ILE A 142 11.95 -23.69 -6.82
N PHE A 143 12.91 -23.96 -5.95
CA PHE A 143 12.97 -23.35 -4.63
C PHE A 143 13.80 -22.06 -4.72
N ILE A 144 13.47 -21.10 -3.88
CA ILE A 144 14.17 -19.83 -3.77
C ILE A 144 15.06 -19.92 -2.54
N ASP A 145 16.37 -19.74 -2.71
CA ASP A 145 17.33 -19.56 -1.62
C ASP A 145 18.09 -18.26 -1.88
N ILE A 146 17.83 -17.26 -1.04
CA ILE A 146 18.30 -15.89 -1.23
C ILE A 146 18.71 -15.30 0.12
N GLU A 147 19.79 -14.52 0.12
CA GLU A 147 20.14 -13.67 1.26
C GLU A 147 19.25 -12.42 1.30
N GLN A 148 18.63 -12.20 2.46
CA GLN A 148 17.92 -10.97 2.79
C GLN A 148 18.83 -10.05 3.61
N THR A 149 18.95 -8.82 3.14
CA THR A 149 19.52 -7.70 3.88
C THR A 149 18.39 -7.01 4.64
N GLU A 150 18.56 -6.86 5.96
CA GLU A 150 17.64 -6.11 6.80
C GLU A 150 18.16 -4.69 6.99
N GLY A 151 17.27 -3.75 7.25
CA GLY A 151 17.62 -2.37 7.46
C GLY A 151 16.58 -1.57 8.24
N ILE A 152 16.89 -0.28 8.34
CA ILE A 152 15.97 0.76 8.77
C ILE A 152 15.76 1.67 7.57
N GLY A 153 14.49 1.93 7.28
CA GLY A 153 14.08 2.81 6.20
C GLY A 153 14.31 2.29 4.79
N MET A 154 13.57 2.86 3.84
CA MET A 154 13.62 2.48 2.44
C MET A 154 13.25 3.69 1.57
N ALA A 155 13.98 3.87 0.48
CA ALA A 155 13.58 4.73 -0.62
C ALA A 155 13.16 3.87 -1.82
N TYR A 156 12.05 4.26 -2.44
CA TYR A 156 11.49 3.63 -3.63
C TYR A 156 11.16 4.71 -4.65
N ASN A 157 11.81 4.65 -5.81
CA ASN A 157 11.74 5.70 -6.84
C ASN A 157 11.19 5.19 -8.18
N VAL A 158 10.60 3.99 -8.19
CA VAL A 158 10.06 3.35 -9.39
C VAL A 158 8.54 3.20 -9.24
N GLY A 159 7.79 2.91 -10.30
CA GLY A 159 6.35 2.64 -10.22
C GLY A 159 5.49 3.91 -10.04
N PRO A 160 4.21 3.75 -9.64
CA PRO A 160 3.23 4.85 -9.64
C PRO A 160 3.37 5.82 -8.46
N ILE A 161 3.85 5.35 -7.31
CA ILE A 161 4.05 6.17 -6.12
C ILE A 161 5.47 5.95 -5.61
N SER A 162 6.29 7.00 -5.67
CA SER A 162 7.62 7.03 -5.05
C SER A 162 7.54 7.54 -3.62
N PHE A 163 8.42 7.06 -2.74
CA PHE A 163 8.52 7.52 -1.36
C PHE A 163 9.96 7.35 -0.83
N ASP A 164 10.29 8.08 0.23
CA ASP A 164 11.50 7.89 1.01
C ASP A 164 11.17 8.02 2.49
N THR A 165 11.43 6.98 3.26
CA THR A 165 11.14 6.97 4.69
C THR A 165 12.19 7.70 5.55
N SER A 166 13.18 8.37 4.96
CA SER A 166 14.13 9.22 5.69
C SER A 166 13.45 10.43 6.37
N SER A 167 12.25 10.80 5.94
CA SER A 167 11.48 11.91 6.50
C SER A 167 9.98 11.60 6.54
N GLU A 168 9.26 12.26 7.46
CA GLU A 168 7.80 12.17 7.56
C GLU A 168 7.12 12.55 6.24
N ALA A 169 7.56 13.65 5.62
CA ALA A 169 7.02 14.15 4.36
C ALA A 169 7.14 13.14 3.21
N GLY A 170 8.19 12.30 3.22
CA GLY A 170 8.35 11.25 2.22
C GLY A 170 7.44 10.04 2.43
N CYS A 171 6.80 9.90 3.60
CA CYS A 171 5.83 8.85 3.91
C CYS A 171 4.37 9.35 3.89
N THR A 172 4.15 10.63 3.64
CA THR A 172 2.82 11.24 3.57
C THR A 172 2.49 11.61 2.13
N LEU A 173 1.28 11.26 1.69
CA LEU A 173 0.72 11.79 0.45
C LEU A 173 -0.39 12.79 0.79
N ASP A 174 -0.52 13.80 -0.06
CA ASP A 174 -1.66 14.71 -0.02
C ASP A 174 -2.98 13.92 -0.19
N ASN A 175 -4.06 14.53 0.25
CA ASN A 175 -5.38 13.92 0.20
C ASN A 175 -5.74 13.56 -1.25
N MET A 176 -5.88 12.26 -1.53
CA MET A 176 -6.21 11.70 -2.85
C MET A 176 -7.71 11.69 -3.16
N GLY A 177 -8.54 12.32 -2.32
CA GLY A 177 -9.98 12.47 -2.52
C GLY A 177 -10.85 11.63 -1.58
N MET A 178 -10.27 10.87 -0.64
CA MET A 178 -11.05 10.27 0.46
C MET A 178 -10.61 10.81 1.81
N GLY A 179 -11.59 11.31 2.55
CA GLY A 179 -11.40 11.86 3.87
C GLY A 179 -10.94 13.29 3.89
N THR A 180 -10.48 13.72 5.06
CA THR A 180 -10.12 15.12 5.33
C THR A 180 -8.61 15.33 5.53
N SER A 181 -7.84 14.25 5.65
CA SER A 181 -6.44 14.27 6.04
C SER A 181 -5.48 13.73 4.98
N ALA A 182 -4.19 13.88 5.22
CA ALA A 182 -3.13 13.24 4.45
C ALA A 182 -3.17 11.71 4.61
N TYR A 183 -2.58 11.01 3.65
CA TYR A 183 -2.43 9.56 3.67
C TYR A 183 -1.04 9.19 4.18
N TYR A 184 -1.01 8.37 5.22
CA TYR A 184 0.21 7.97 5.92
C TYR A 184 0.60 6.55 5.51
N LEU A 185 1.70 6.39 4.78
CA LEU A 185 2.20 5.08 4.35
C LEU A 185 2.48 4.20 5.58
N GLN A 186 1.82 3.05 5.68
CA GLN A 186 2.01 2.07 6.75
C GLN A 186 2.93 0.94 6.30
N ASN A 187 2.68 0.41 5.11
CA ASN A 187 3.42 -0.72 4.57
C ASN A 187 3.64 -0.56 3.08
N PHE A 188 4.78 -1.05 2.61
CA PHE A 188 5.07 -1.22 1.20
C PHE A 188 5.72 -2.57 0.95
N ARG A 189 5.39 -3.19 -0.19
CA ARG A 189 6.07 -4.38 -0.69
C ARG A 189 6.14 -4.38 -2.20
N VAL A 190 7.35 -4.55 -2.75
CA VAL A 190 7.57 -4.87 -4.16
C VAL A 190 8.03 -6.31 -4.31
N GLU A 191 7.51 -6.98 -5.32
CA GLU A 191 7.83 -8.37 -5.63
C GLU A 191 8.22 -8.51 -7.10
N LEU A 192 9.37 -9.14 -7.32
CA LEU A 192 9.94 -9.46 -8.62
C LEU A 192 9.85 -10.96 -8.81
N VAL A 193 8.96 -11.37 -9.72
CA VAL A 193 8.83 -12.78 -10.12
C VAL A 193 9.26 -12.90 -11.57
N PRO A 194 10.28 -13.72 -11.89
CA PRO A 194 10.75 -13.89 -13.25
C PRO A 194 9.62 -14.35 -14.19
N GLY A 195 9.47 -13.68 -15.34
CA GLY A 195 8.41 -13.95 -16.32
C GLY A 195 7.08 -13.23 -16.04
N SER A 196 6.97 -12.52 -14.91
CA SER A 196 5.81 -11.67 -14.59
C SER A 196 6.22 -10.20 -14.55
N ILE A 197 5.27 -9.29 -14.77
CA ILE A 197 5.52 -7.85 -14.60
C ILE A 197 5.66 -7.57 -13.09
N PRO A 198 6.71 -6.85 -12.65
CA PRO A 198 6.87 -6.41 -11.25
C PRO A 198 5.65 -5.69 -10.68
N VAL A 199 5.29 -6.00 -9.44
CA VAL A 199 4.15 -5.37 -8.75
C VAL A 199 4.61 -4.77 -7.42
N ALA A 200 4.21 -3.53 -7.19
CA ALA A 200 4.35 -2.79 -5.94
C ALA A 200 2.99 -2.68 -5.24
N ASN A 201 2.98 -2.93 -3.94
CA ASN A 201 1.81 -2.84 -3.08
C ASN A 201 2.06 -1.81 -1.99
N TYR A 202 1.07 -0.97 -1.74
CA TYR A 202 1.10 0.11 -0.76
C TYR A 202 -0.10 0.00 0.15
N THR A 203 0.10 0.23 1.44
CA THR A 203 -0.99 0.39 2.41
C THR A 203 -0.82 1.74 3.08
N PHE A 204 -1.83 2.59 2.97
CA PHE A 204 -1.90 3.90 3.63
C PHE A 204 -2.99 3.88 4.70
N ALA A 205 -2.77 4.61 5.78
CA ALA A 205 -3.82 4.97 6.74
C ALA A 205 -4.20 6.44 6.55
N TYR A 206 -5.45 6.80 6.79
CA TYR A 206 -5.91 8.18 6.79
C TYR A 206 -7.08 8.37 7.75
N ILE A 207 -7.33 9.62 8.12
CA ILE A 207 -8.54 10.04 8.83
C ILE A 207 -9.59 10.38 7.77
N PRO A 208 -10.74 9.68 7.76
CA PRO A 208 -11.80 9.88 6.77
C PRO A 208 -12.54 11.22 6.93
#